data_AF-A0A8D5ZHX2-F1
#
_entry.id   AF-A0A8D5ZHX2-F1
#
_cell.length_a   1.000
_cell.length_b   1.000
_cell.length_c   1.000
_cell.angle_alpha   90.00
_cell.angle_beta   90.00
_cell.angle_gamma   90.00
#
_symmetry.space_group_name_H-M   'P 1'
#
loop_
_entity.id
_entity.type
_entity.pdbx_description
1 polymer ?
#
loop_
_entity_poly.entity_id
_entity_poly.type
_entity_poly.pdbx_seq_one_letter_code
_entity_poly.pdbx_strand_id
1 'polypeptide(L)'
;MNYDDLRLIKPVLDYDVSKDNDLIALIIRDTKPEVYLYSEGKIDTPGFPEEVVWADDNRLLITVDVDGSEKRSILEWEEGLNKLRPLLSDKYDNFSPTETKNGLLFISNRDGKTLHLYLYDGKKVSNISKGNNPISGYCTNGDLIVYSQGIYDDNVYVTDFSGQTIKEISFQESEQIIPSDQCFLDKDKFIFLSNHQNTLGIYSYDIKSGEMSSIVSILDYDIQEAVAYNNNVLYTLIRDGKSELLQVPNARLLKGGYIHDIKVVGNSIYFLMSKYSRATDLYVMENKLIQRITDSMNGIKDDFVNPVSLTYDSEGIKIHALLYSKGSEDKGVIYVHGGPDFQCVDYFNPTVQFLVKNGFKVICPDYRGSTGYGRKFNHLNDRDLGGGDLRDVVNAVKVLNVKKVAITGGSYGGYLTMMAVTTYPDKWCSAVAVVPFVNWFTEKQFEREVLRQYDEIKIGDDEKLLKERSPIFYVDRIKAPLLVLAGQNDPRCPAEETLQVVEELKKLKKEVSYRIYEGEGHGFLKVENYIDSIKQTVEFIVNHCK
;
A
#
# COMPACT_ATOMS: atom_id res chain seq x y z
N MET A 1 -13.44 -11.89 19.97
CA MET A 1 -13.58 -10.69 19.15
C MET A 1 -15.00 -10.50 18.63
N ASN A 2 -15.71 -9.52 19.17
CA ASN A 2 -16.89 -8.86 18.59
C ASN A 2 -16.46 -7.53 17.93
N TYR A 3 -17.38 -6.78 17.32
CA TYR A 3 -17.01 -5.51 16.66
C TYR A 3 -16.50 -4.44 17.64
N ASP A 4 -16.95 -4.43 18.90
CA ASP A 4 -16.49 -3.44 19.88
C ASP A 4 -15.05 -3.70 20.32
N ASP A 5 -14.61 -4.96 20.32
CA ASP A 5 -13.23 -5.35 20.58
C ASP A 5 -12.25 -4.72 19.56
N LEU A 6 -12.71 -4.35 18.35
CA LEU A 6 -11.86 -3.66 17.37
C LEU A 6 -11.37 -2.29 17.87
N ARG A 7 -12.08 -1.63 18.82
CA ARG A 7 -11.63 -0.37 19.43
C ARG A 7 -10.42 -0.54 20.34
N LEU A 8 -10.15 -1.77 20.76
CA LEU A 8 -8.99 -2.11 21.58
C LEU A 8 -7.75 -2.42 20.72
N ILE A 9 -7.93 -2.60 19.41
CA ILE A 9 -6.83 -2.89 18.50
C ILE A 9 -6.18 -1.58 18.06
N LYS A 10 -4.93 -1.38 18.47
CA LYS A 10 -4.14 -0.18 18.22
C LYS A 10 -2.91 -0.49 17.37
N PRO A 11 -3.08 -0.70 16.04
CA PRO A 11 -1.97 -1.00 15.16
C PRO A 11 -1.01 0.19 15.06
N VAL A 12 0.28 -0.13 14.97
CA VAL A 12 1.30 0.84 14.52
C VAL A 12 1.17 0.99 13.01
N LEU A 13 1.03 2.23 12.55
CA LEU A 13 0.88 2.59 11.13
C LEU A 13 2.21 3.02 10.51
N ASP A 14 3.06 3.66 11.30
CA ASP A 14 4.38 4.14 10.89
C ASP A 14 5.26 4.34 12.13
N TYR A 15 6.58 4.41 11.94
CA TYR A 15 7.54 4.64 13.02
C TYR A 15 8.86 5.22 12.49
N ASP A 16 9.60 5.86 13.39
CA ASP A 16 11.01 6.12 13.17
C ASP A 16 11.82 6.05 14.48
N VAL A 17 13.11 5.75 14.34
CA VAL A 17 14.07 5.64 15.44
C VAL A 17 15.23 6.61 15.24
N SER A 18 15.47 7.46 16.24
CA SER A 18 16.57 8.44 16.21
C SER A 18 17.93 7.73 16.16
N LYS A 19 18.93 8.36 15.53
CA LYS A 19 20.22 7.70 15.28
C LYS A 19 21.09 7.49 16.53
N ASP A 20 21.10 8.43 17.46
CA ASP A 20 22.11 8.41 18.55
C ASP A 20 21.51 8.08 19.92
N ASN A 21 20.21 8.37 20.14
CA ASN A 21 19.56 8.22 21.45
C ASN A 21 18.47 7.13 21.52
N ASP A 22 18.28 6.33 20.47
CA ASP A 22 17.26 5.27 20.39
C ASP A 22 15.83 5.75 20.74
N LEU A 23 15.51 7.02 20.47
CA LEU A 23 14.16 7.56 20.63
C LEU A 23 13.26 6.99 19.55
N ILE A 24 12.11 6.45 19.96
CA ILE A 24 11.14 5.83 19.04
C ILE A 24 9.92 6.74 18.93
N ALA A 25 9.64 7.21 17.72
CA ALA A 25 8.40 7.83 17.33
C ALA A 25 7.49 6.79 16.65
N LEU A 26 6.20 6.83 16.94
CA LEU A 26 5.20 5.90 16.43
C LEU A 26 3.98 6.69 15.96
N ILE A 27 3.38 6.27 14.85
CA ILE A 27 1.99 6.59 14.54
C ILE A 27 1.15 5.38 14.91
N ILE A 28 0.19 5.56 15.81
CA ILE A 28 -0.72 4.50 16.27
C ILE A 28 -2.14 4.91 15.92
N ARG A 29 -2.95 3.97 15.41
CA ARG A 29 -4.39 4.18 15.29
C ARG A 29 -5.06 3.97 16.65
N ASP A 30 -5.36 5.06 17.35
CA ASP A 30 -6.15 5.03 18.60
C ASP A 30 -7.63 5.34 18.30
N THR A 31 -8.08 6.59 18.43
CA THR A 31 -9.40 7.00 17.89
C THR A 31 -9.33 7.39 16.42
N LYS A 32 -8.14 7.78 15.99
CA LYS A 32 -7.64 8.08 14.64
C LYS A 32 -6.12 7.84 14.66
N PRO A 33 -5.38 7.97 13.56
CA PRO A 33 -3.92 8.03 13.61
C PRO A 33 -3.45 9.15 14.55
N GLU A 34 -2.53 8.84 15.46
CA GLU A 34 -1.97 9.76 16.46
C GLU A 34 -0.47 9.47 16.65
N VAL A 35 0.33 10.53 16.87
CA VAL A 35 1.77 10.41 17.08
C VAL A 35 2.05 10.16 18.56
N TYR A 36 2.92 9.20 18.85
CA TYR A 36 3.44 8.90 20.18
C TYR A 36 4.96 8.83 20.14
N LEU A 37 5.59 9.51 21.09
CA LEU A 37 6.96 9.23 21.48
C LEU A 37 6.93 8.17 22.56
N TYR A 38 7.67 7.07 22.37
CA TYR A 38 7.63 5.91 23.26
C TYR A 38 7.98 6.28 24.72
N SER A 39 8.86 7.27 24.92
CA SER A 39 9.30 7.78 26.23
C SER A 39 8.46 8.94 26.78
N GLU A 40 7.82 9.74 25.92
CA GLU A 40 7.27 11.05 26.29
C GLU A 40 5.74 11.16 26.13
N GLY A 41 5.11 10.19 25.48
CA GLY A 41 3.67 10.16 25.28
C GLY A 41 3.23 10.80 23.96
N LYS A 42 1.98 11.30 23.94
CA LYS A 42 1.30 11.70 22.70
C LYS A 42 1.69 13.11 22.25
N ILE A 43 1.85 13.28 20.93
CA ILE A 43 1.93 14.59 20.26
C ILE A 43 0.62 14.85 19.51
N ASP A 44 -0.08 15.94 19.85
CA ASP A 44 -1.32 16.33 19.20
C ASP A 44 -1.05 16.99 17.84
N THR A 45 -1.63 16.47 16.77
CA THR A 45 -1.50 16.99 15.39
C THR A 45 -2.86 17.49 14.85
N PRO A 46 -2.87 18.45 13.90
CA PRO A 46 -4.10 19.05 13.37
C PRO A 46 -4.93 18.14 12.45
N GLY A 47 -4.51 16.88 12.23
CA GLY A 47 -5.12 15.96 11.26
C GLY A 47 -4.83 14.49 11.56
N PHE A 48 -4.58 13.73 10.50
CA PHE A 48 -4.11 12.35 10.48
C PHE A 48 -2.62 12.34 10.14
N PRO A 49 -1.74 12.09 11.12
CA PRO A 49 -0.33 11.84 10.84
C PRO A 49 -0.21 10.55 10.01
N GLU A 50 0.64 10.60 8.97
CA GLU A 50 0.91 9.47 8.08
C GLU A 50 2.36 9.01 8.11
N GLU A 51 3.29 9.90 8.46
CA GLU A 51 4.72 9.61 8.47
C GLU A 51 5.39 10.40 9.61
N VAL A 52 6.36 9.78 10.28
CA VAL A 52 7.26 10.41 11.25
C VAL A 52 8.70 10.14 10.84
N VAL A 53 9.55 11.16 10.86
CA VAL A 53 10.99 11.04 10.53
C VAL A 53 11.81 11.91 11.47
N TRP A 54 12.79 11.35 12.16
CA TRP A 54 13.72 12.12 12.99
C TRP A 54 14.68 12.94 12.12
N ALA A 55 14.66 14.26 12.30
CA ALA A 55 15.65 15.16 11.69
C ALA A 55 16.99 15.09 12.45
N ASP A 56 16.91 15.00 13.77
CA ASP A 56 18.00 14.76 14.72
C ASP A 56 17.40 14.25 16.04
N ASP A 57 18.19 14.08 17.10
CA ASP A 57 17.69 13.51 18.36
C ASP A 57 16.74 14.42 19.15
N ASN A 58 16.48 15.66 18.71
CA ASN A 58 15.57 16.58 19.40
C ASN A 58 14.44 17.09 18.49
N ARG A 59 14.50 16.83 17.17
CA ARG A 59 13.54 17.33 16.18
C ARG A 59 12.92 16.19 15.39
N LEU A 60 11.60 16.11 15.42
CA LEU A 60 10.80 15.15 14.68
C LEU A 60 10.02 15.86 13.57
N LEU A 61 10.15 15.36 12.34
CA LEU A 61 9.32 15.76 11.21
C LEU A 61 8.08 14.86 11.17
N ILE A 62 6.93 15.46 10.95
CA ILE A 62 5.64 14.78 10.95
C ILE A 62 4.87 15.17 9.69
N THR A 63 4.61 14.21 8.82
CA THR A 63 3.73 14.38 7.66
C THR A 63 2.29 14.17 8.10
N VAL A 64 1.42 15.15 7.86
CA VAL A 64 0.02 15.15 8.32
C VAL A 64 -0.92 15.44 7.15
N ASP A 65 -1.86 14.53 6.89
CA ASP A 65 -3.05 14.79 6.09
C ASP A 65 -4.13 15.38 6.98
N VAL A 66 -4.71 16.53 6.62
CA VAL A 66 -5.68 17.22 7.46
C VAL A 66 -7.04 16.50 7.47
N ASP A 67 -7.45 15.93 6.35
CA ASP A 67 -8.85 15.50 6.14
C ASP A 67 -9.04 14.24 5.27
N GLY A 68 -7.95 13.55 4.92
CA GLY A 68 -8.00 12.35 4.07
C GLY A 68 -7.92 12.67 2.58
N SER A 69 -7.65 13.92 2.20
CA SER A 69 -7.53 14.32 0.79
C SER A 69 -6.15 14.05 0.17
N GLU A 70 -5.22 13.48 0.94
CA GLU A 70 -3.81 13.28 0.58
C GLU A 70 -3.13 14.59 0.17
N LYS A 71 -3.53 15.71 0.78
CA LYS A 71 -2.85 17.01 0.66
C LYS A 71 -2.06 17.25 1.93
N ARG A 72 -0.87 16.65 1.99
CA ARG A 72 -0.11 16.55 3.23
C ARG A 72 0.73 17.78 3.50
N SER A 73 0.80 18.12 4.78
CA SER A 73 1.70 19.12 5.33
C SER A 73 2.85 18.45 6.06
N ILE A 74 4.03 19.07 6.04
CA ILE A 74 5.18 18.68 6.86
C ILE A 74 5.31 19.65 8.03
N LEU A 75 5.22 19.11 9.24
CA LEU A 75 5.35 19.82 10.51
C LEU A 75 6.65 19.39 11.20
N GLU A 76 7.25 20.27 11.99
CA GLU A 76 8.38 19.97 12.86
C GLU A 76 7.92 20.08 14.32
N TRP A 77 8.23 19.06 15.11
CA TRP A 77 8.14 19.04 16.56
C TRP A 77 9.55 19.12 17.14
N GLU A 78 9.74 19.94 18.17
CA GLU A 78 11.03 20.10 18.86
C GLU A 78 10.86 19.85 20.36
N GLU A 79 11.74 19.01 20.92
CA GLU A 79 11.77 18.66 22.33
C GLU A 79 11.95 19.92 23.20
N GLY A 80 11.24 19.97 24.33
CA GLY A 80 11.32 21.10 25.28
C GLY A 80 10.51 22.35 24.88
N LEU A 81 10.24 22.57 23.59
CA LEU A 81 9.29 23.61 23.14
C LEU A 81 7.84 23.13 23.18
N ASN A 82 7.63 21.81 22.99
CA ASN A 82 6.32 21.16 22.88
C ASN A 82 5.37 21.91 21.94
N LYS A 83 5.91 22.37 20.79
CA LYS A 83 5.17 23.11 19.76
C LYS A 83 5.43 22.49 18.42
N LEU A 84 4.34 22.32 17.65
CA LEU A 84 4.42 22.00 16.24
C LEU A 84 4.58 23.27 15.42
N ARG A 85 5.59 23.29 14.56
CA ARG A 85 5.87 24.36 13.61
C ARG A 85 5.62 23.85 12.19
N PRO A 86 4.77 24.51 11.39
CA PRO A 86 4.64 24.13 9.98
C PRO A 86 5.91 24.49 9.22
N LEU A 87 6.51 23.50 8.54
CA LEU A 87 7.60 23.72 7.59
C LEU A 87 7.03 23.93 6.18
N LEU A 88 6.12 23.04 5.78
CA LEU A 88 5.41 23.08 4.50
C LEU A 88 3.94 22.78 4.77
N SER A 89 3.12 23.82 4.84
CA SER A 89 1.66 23.71 4.99
C SER A 89 0.99 24.63 3.98
N ASP A 90 1.07 24.21 2.73
CA ASP A 90 0.53 24.90 1.57
C ASP A 90 -0.51 24.00 0.85
N LYS A 91 -0.98 24.41 -0.33
CA LYS A 91 -2.05 23.70 -1.06
C LYS A 91 -1.59 22.41 -1.74
N TYR A 92 -0.30 22.09 -1.67
CA TYR A 92 0.30 20.97 -2.37
C TYR A 92 0.35 19.74 -1.46
N ASP A 93 0.50 18.58 -2.07
CA ASP A 93 0.84 17.38 -1.33
C ASP A 93 2.36 17.39 -1.04
N ASN A 94 2.76 17.26 0.22
CA ASN A 94 4.16 17.29 0.68
C ASN A 94 4.42 16.12 1.63
N PHE A 95 5.37 15.25 1.31
CA PHE A 95 5.65 14.03 2.08
C PHE A 95 7.08 13.51 1.85
N SER A 96 7.44 12.44 2.56
CA SER A 96 8.79 11.85 2.58
C SER A 96 9.87 12.88 2.89
N PRO A 97 9.79 13.59 4.04
CA PRO A 97 10.77 14.58 4.41
C PRO A 97 12.10 13.93 4.82
N THR A 98 13.22 14.52 4.40
CA THR A 98 14.56 14.20 4.94
C THR A 98 15.33 15.48 5.20
N GLU A 99 15.66 15.74 6.47
CA GLU A 99 16.51 16.88 6.84
C GLU A 99 17.97 16.62 6.43
N THR A 100 18.59 17.62 5.80
CA THR A 100 20.00 17.58 5.41
C THR A 100 20.71 18.89 5.77
N LYS A 101 22.05 18.89 5.71
CA LYS A 101 22.84 20.12 5.87
C LYS A 101 22.51 21.22 4.83
N ASN A 102 21.90 20.85 3.71
CA ASN A 102 21.53 21.77 2.62
C ASN A 102 20.06 22.24 2.72
N GLY A 103 19.29 21.72 3.69
CA GLY A 103 17.86 21.95 3.84
C GLY A 103 17.03 20.66 3.79
N LEU A 104 15.72 20.84 3.71
CA LEU A 104 14.73 19.76 3.75
C LEU A 104 14.48 19.22 2.34
N LEU A 105 14.78 17.94 2.09
CA LEU A 105 14.31 17.21 0.90
C LEU A 105 12.90 16.68 1.14
N PHE A 106 12.06 16.69 0.12
CA PHE A 106 10.68 16.19 0.19
C PHE A 106 10.09 15.95 -1.22
N ILE A 107 9.12 15.06 -1.32
CA ILE A 107 8.36 14.84 -2.55
C ILE A 107 7.12 15.73 -2.54
N SER A 108 6.79 16.34 -3.68
CA SER A 108 5.60 17.17 -3.81
C SER A 108 5.05 17.25 -5.23
N ASN A 109 3.77 17.56 -5.36
CA ASN A 109 3.11 17.84 -6.64
C ASN A 109 3.07 19.34 -7.01
N ARG A 110 4.01 20.14 -6.48
CA ARG A 110 3.92 21.61 -6.53
C ARG A 110 4.10 22.25 -7.90
N ASP A 111 4.49 21.48 -8.91
CA ASP A 111 4.45 21.91 -10.31
C ASP A 111 3.04 21.86 -10.91
N GLY A 112 2.08 21.22 -10.24
CA GLY A 112 0.71 21.00 -10.68
C GLY A 112 0.55 19.90 -11.74
N LYS A 113 1.56 19.06 -11.97
CA LYS A 113 1.54 18.00 -12.98
C LYS A 113 1.96 16.64 -12.44
N THR A 114 2.98 16.53 -11.60
CA THR A 114 3.38 15.20 -11.10
C THR A 114 4.21 15.32 -9.83
N LEU A 115 4.59 14.19 -9.26
CA LEU A 115 5.42 14.13 -8.07
C LEU A 115 6.89 14.34 -8.42
N HIS A 116 7.46 15.43 -7.92
CA HIS A 116 8.87 15.76 -8.06
C HIS A 116 9.57 15.79 -6.70
N LEU A 117 10.89 15.64 -6.71
CA LEU A 117 11.74 15.79 -5.54
C LEU A 117 12.16 17.26 -5.43
N TYR A 118 11.94 17.87 -4.27
CA TYR A 118 12.28 19.27 -4.02
C TYR A 118 13.23 19.41 -2.83
N LEU A 119 13.98 20.51 -2.83
CA LEU A 119 14.79 20.98 -1.71
C LEU A 119 14.27 22.32 -1.21
N TYR A 120 13.97 22.42 0.08
CA TYR A 120 13.71 23.67 0.78
C TYR A 120 14.92 24.10 1.62
N ASP A 121 15.61 25.15 1.18
CA ASP A 121 16.85 25.66 1.83
C ASP A 121 16.58 26.60 3.02
N GLY A 122 15.34 26.66 3.51
CA GLY A 122 14.88 27.60 4.52
C GLY A 122 14.45 28.98 3.98
N LYS A 123 14.63 29.23 2.67
CA LYS A 123 14.19 30.47 2.00
C LYS A 123 13.39 30.22 0.73
N LYS A 124 13.79 29.23 -0.07
CA LYS A 124 13.17 28.88 -1.35
C LYS A 124 13.04 27.38 -1.52
N VAL A 125 12.03 26.98 -2.27
CA VAL A 125 11.84 25.61 -2.73
C VAL A 125 12.37 25.49 -4.16
N SER A 126 13.26 24.52 -4.41
CA SER A 126 13.87 24.27 -5.72
C SER A 126 13.60 22.82 -6.16
N ASN A 127 13.24 22.61 -7.42
CA ASN A 127 13.06 21.25 -7.98
C ASN A 127 14.44 20.60 -8.21
N ILE A 128 14.61 19.37 -7.72
CA ILE A 128 15.82 18.56 -7.86
C ILE A 128 15.67 17.54 -8.99
N SER A 129 14.49 16.90 -9.10
CA SER A 129 14.26 15.93 -10.17
C SER A 129 13.93 16.59 -11.51
N LYS A 130 14.08 15.84 -12.60
CA LYS A 130 13.94 16.34 -13.98
C LYS A 130 12.81 15.63 -14.72
N GLY A 131 12.46 16.09 -15.92
CA GLY A 131 11.47 15.40 -16.76
C GLY A 131 10.02 15.61 -16.30
N ASN A 132 9.13 14.73 -16.75
CA ASN A 132 7.68 14.82 -16.52
C ASN A 132 7.09 13.57 -15.84
N ASN A 133 7.95 12.64 -15.43
CA ASN A 133 7.53 11.39 -14.77
C ASN A 133 7.58 11.57 -13.25
N PRO A 134 6.71 10.87 -12.51
CA PRO A 134 6.70 10.94 -11.05
C PRO A 134 7.95 10.30 -10.45
N ILE A 135 8.37 10.81 -9.31
CA ILE A 135 9.34 10.17 -8.42
C ILE A 135 8.63 9.11 -7.59
N SER A 136 9.22 7.91 -7.51
CA SER A 136 8.71 6.78 -6.72
C SER A 136 9.40 6.61 -5.37
N GLY A 137 10.63 7.13 -5.22
CA GLY A 137 11.38 7.09 -3.95
C GLY A 137 12.75 7.73 -4.08
N TYR A 138 13.39 8.03 -2.95
CA TYR A 138 14.75 8.57 -2.93
C TYR A 138 15.49 8.24 -1.62
N CYS A 139 16.81 8.41 -1.66
CA CYS A 139 17.70 8.32 -0.51
C CYS A 139 18.86 9.31 -0.65
N THR A 140 19.53 9.63 0.45
CA THR A 140 20.68 10.53 0.45
C THR A 140 21.71 10.14 1.50
N ASN A 141 22.99 10.38 1.20
CA ASN A 141 24.08 10.31 2.18
C ASN A 141 24.52 11.69 2.68
N GLY A 142 23.78 12.75 2.34
CA GLY A 142 24.08 14.15 2.68
C GLY A 142 25.02 14.88 1.71
N ASP A 143 25.68 14.16 0.79
CA ASP A 143 26.48 14.74 -0.30
C ASP A 143 25.82 14.54 -1.67
N LEU A 144 25.18 13.38 -1.87
CA LEU A 144 24.48 12.99 -3.08
C LEU A 144 23.04 12.58 -2.79
N ILE A 145 22.22 12.69 -3.82
CA ILE A 145 20.83 12.27 -3.82
C ILE A 145 20.68 11.21 -4.90
N VAL A 146 20.06 10.08 -4.55
CA VAL A 146 19.66 9.05 -5.51
C VAL A 146 18.15 8.90 -5.46
N TYR A 147 17.50 8.91 -6.62
CA TYR A 147 16.05 8.77 -6.71
C TYR A 147 15.63 7.90 -7.90
N SER A 148 14.49 7.23 -7.78
CA SER A 148 13.84 6.50 -8.88
C SER A 148 12.72 7.35 -9.47
N GLN A 149 12.59 7.32 -10.80
CA GLN A 149 11.63 8.14 -11.53
C GLN A 149 11.09 7.41 -12.76
N GLY A 150 9.77 7.32 -12.86
CA GLY A 150 9.08 6.61 -13.94
C GLY A 150 7.75 6.02 -13.50
N ILE A 151 7.15 5.27 -14.42
CA ILE A 151 6.02 4.39 -14.17
C ILE A 151 6.27 3.15 -15.04
N TYR A 152 6.49 1.97 -14.44
CA TYR A 152 6.83 0.68 -15.08
C TYR A 152 8.14 0.60 -15.87
N ASP A 153 8.71 1.74 -16.24
CA ASP A 153 10.06 1.86 -16.79
C ASP A 153 10.80 2.96 -16.00
N ASP A 154 10.96 2.72 -14.70
CA ASP A 154 11.65 3.61 -13.77
C ASP A 154 13.16 3.59 -13.99
N ASN A 155 13.75 4.78 -14.12
CA ASN A 155 15.20 4.97 -14.12
C ASN A 155 15.66 5.43 -12.74
N VAL A 156 16.91 5.11 -12.39
CA VAL A 156 17.58 5.63 -11.19
C VAL A 156 18.53 6.77 -11.58
N TYR A 157 18.38 7.90 -10.90
CA TYR A 157 19.21 9.09 -11.11
C TYR A 157 20.06 9.37 -9.89
N VAL A 158 21.32 9.75 -10.13
CA VAL A 158 22.25 10.26 -9.12
C VAL A 158 22.47 11.74 -9.39
N THR A 159 22.25 12.57 -8.38
CA THR A 159 22.35 14.03 -8.49
C THR A 159 23.08 14.64 -7.29
N ASP A 160 23.59 15.85 -7.45
CA ASP A 160 23.94 16.71 -6.34
C ASP A 160 22.73 17.54 -5.85
N PHE A 161 22.92 18.29 -4.77
CA PHE A 161 21.88 19.17 -4.20
C PHE A 161 21.53 20.40 -5.07
N SER A 162 22.21 20.62 -6.20
CA SER A 162 21.83 21.62 -7.19
C SER A 162 20.86 21.07 -8.25
N GLY A 163 20.61 19.76 -8.26
CA GLY A 163 19.86 19.06 -9.30
C GLY A 163 20.71 18.75 -10.54
N GLN A 164 22.04 18.87 -10.46
CA GLN A 164 22.92 18.44 -11.54
C GLN A 164 22.96 16.91 -11.58
N THR A 165 22.56 16.33 -12.71
CA THR A 165 22.60 14.89 -12.92
C THR A 165 24.03 14.44 -13.15
N ILE A 166 24.50 13.55 -12.29
CA ILE A 166 25.82 12.93 -12.36
C ILE A 166 25.72 11.63 -13.16
N LYS A 167 24.67 10.83 -12.89
CA LYS A 167 24.45 9.55 -13.53
C LYS A 167 22.97 9.25 -13.69
N GLU A 168 22.64 8.59 -14.78
CA GLU A 168 21.36 7.91 -15.00
C GLU A 168 21.66 6.41 -15.22
N ILE A 169 20.92 5.56 -14.52
CA ILE A 169 20.92 4.12 -14.63
C ILE A 169 19.57 3.73 -15.20
N SER A 170 19.59 3.09 -16.35
CA SER A 170 18.40 2.68 -17.08
C SER A 170 18.63 1.32 -17.69
N PHE A 171 17.71 0.40 -17.41
CA PHE A 171 17.61 -0.88 -18.08
C PHE A 171 16.36 -0.88 -18.96
N GLN A 172 16.46 -1.46 -20.16
CA GLN A 172 15.31 -1.54 -21.06
C GLN A 172 14.22 -2.44 -20.50
N GLU A 173 12.96 -2.01 -20.65
CA GLU A 173 11.75 -2.79 -20.31
C GLU A 173 11.79 -3.30 -18.86
N SER A 174 12.09 -2.40 -17.93
CA SER A 174 12.26 -2.76 -16.53
C SER A 174 12.21 -1.56 -15.61
N GLU A 175 11.91 -1.86 -14.36
CA GLU A 175 11.79 -0.94 -13.25
C GLU A 175 13.10 -0.93 -12.47
N GLN A 176 13.55 0.26 -12.08
CA GLN A 176 14.63 0.46 -11.13
C GLN A 176 14.14 1.33 -9.98
N ILE A 177 14.16 0.77 -8.77
CA ILE A 177 13.50 1.35 -7.60
C ILE A 177 14.52 1.59 -6.51
N ILE A 178 14.45 2.76 -5.85
CA ILE A 178 15.16 2.99 -4.61
C ILE A 178 14.39 2.34 -3.47
N PRO A 179 14.95 1.30 -2.81
CA PRO A 179 14.16 0.44 -1.92
C PRO A 179 13.80 1.08 -0.58
N SER A 180 14.56 2.08 -0.13
CA SER A 180 14.47 2.68 1.21
C SER A 180 15.32 3.95 1.25
N ASP A 181 15.09 4.80 2.26
CA ASP A 181 15.94 5.93 2.61
C ASP A 181 17.38 5.50 3.01
N GLN A 182 17.58 4.24 3.41
CA GLN A 182 18.88 3.65 3.80
C GLN A 182 19.57 2.89 2.66
N CYS A 183 19.68 3.48 1.47
CA CYS A 183 20.22 2.80 0.29
C CYS A 183 21.77 2.80 0.15
N PHE A 184 22.49 3.67 0.86
CA PHE A 184 23.94 3.84 0.66
C PHE A 184 24.74 2.80 1.46
N LEU A 185 25.57 2.02 0.77
CA LEU A 185 26.52 1.08 1.38
C LEU A 185 27.76 1.80 1.93
N ASP A 186 28.18 2.86 1.22
CA ASP A 186 29.22 3.79 1.64
C ASP A 186 29.01 5.14 0.95
N LYS A 187 30.01 6.04 0.99
CA LYS A 187 29.88 7.39 0.41
C LYS A 187 29.76 7.44 -1.12
N ASP A 188 30.24 6.41 -1.81
CA ASP A 188 30.30 6.35 -3.28
C ASP A 188 29.49 5.17 -3.85
N LYS A 189 28.92 4.29 -3.00
CA LYS A 189 28.21 3.09 -3.41
C LYS A 189 26.83 2.97 -2.78
N PHE A 190 25.82 2.68 -3.60
CA PHE A 190 24.44 2.48 -3.15
C PHE A 190 23.80 1.23 -3.76
N ILE A 191 22.68 0.80 -3.17
CA ILE A 191 21.84 -0.28 -3.68
C ILE A 191 20.56 0.25 -4.32
N PHE A 192 20.04 -0.50 -5.27
CA PHE A 192 18.72 -0.31 -5.87
C PHE A 192 18.11 -1.66 -6.25
N LEU A 193 16.80 -1.72 -6.39
CA LEU A 193 16.10 -2.90 -6.90
C LEU A 193 15.93 -2.79 -8.40
N SER A 194 15.99 -3.92 -9.12
CA SER A 194 15.60 -3.96 -10.52
C SER A 194 15.03 -5.31 -10.93
N ASN A 195 14.02 -5.30 -11.77
CA ASN A 195 13.37 -6.50 -12.32
C ASN A 195 13.75 -6.76 -13.79
N HIS A 196 14.86 -6.20 -14.30
CA HIS A 196 15.34 -6.49 -15.66
C HIS A 196 15.64 -7.98 -15.91
N GLN A 197 15.71 -8.79 -14.85
CA GLN A 197 15.76 -10.26 -14.90
C GLN A 197 14.40 -10.92 -14.59
N ASN A 198 13.29 -10.23 -14.87
CA ASN A 198 11.91 -10.57 -14.53
C ASN A 198 11.48 -10.28 -13.08
N THR A 199 12.24 -10.62 -12.06
CA THR A 199 11.87 -10.35 -10.65
C THR A 199 12.80 -9.33 -10.02
N LEU A 200 12.30 -8.52 -9.07
CA LEU A 200 13.08 -7.52 -8.36
C LEU A 200 14.25 -8.16 -7.61
N GLY A 201 15.46 -7.95 -8.13
CA GLY A 201 16.74 -8.30 -7.52
C GLY A 201 17.45 -7.08 -6.95
N ILE A 202 18.45 -7.29 -6.10
CA ILE A 202 19.25 -6.22 -5.49
C ILE A 202 20.54 -6.05 -6.29
N TYR A 203 20.78 -4.82 -6.72
CA TYR A 203 21.98 -4.41 -7.42
C TYR A 203 22.69 -3.32 -6.62
N SER A 204 24.00 -3.20 -6.80
CA SER A 204 24.76 -2.06 -6.33
C SER A 204 25.41 -1.32 -7.48
N TYR A 205 25.60 -0.02 -7.29
CA TYR A 205 26.29 0.86 -8.20
C TYR A 205 27.38 1.64 -7.47
N ASP A 206 28.61 1.58 -7.97
CA ASP A 206 29.73 2.41 -7.53
C ASP A 206 29.83 3.64 -8.43
N ILE A 207 29.64 4.82 -7.84
CA ILE A 207 29.55 6.09 -8.54
C ILE A 207 30.90 6.51 -9.15
N LYS A 208 32.02 6.10 -8.54
CA LYS A 208 33.36 6.49 -8.98
C LYS A 208 33.87 5.62 -10.11
N SER A 209 33.77 4.30 -9.95
CA SER A 209 34.21 3.36 -10.99
C SER A 209 33.18 3.24 -12.12
N GLY A 210 31.93 3.57 -11.84
CA GLY A 210 30.80 3.32 -12.72
C GLY A 210 30.42 1.83 -12.80
N GLU A 211 30.99 1.00 -11.93
CA GLU A 211 30.74 -0.44 -11.89
C GLU A 211 29.40 -0.75 -11.23
N MET A 212 28.72 -1.74 -11.80
CA MET A 212 27.46 -2.25 -11.29
C MET A 212 27.59 -3.74 -11.00
N SER A 213 27.05 -4.20 -9.88
CA SER A 213 27.11 -5.61 -9.47
C SER A 213 25.76 -6.10 -8.96
N SER A 214 25.34 -7.30 -9.38
CA SER A 214 24.23 -8.00 -8.73
C SER A 214 24.66 -8.49 -7.36
N ILE A 215 23.85 -8.23 -6.33
CA ILE A 215 24.03 -8.71 -4.96
C ILE A 215 23.12 -9.91 -4.72
N VAL A 216 21.84 -9.79 -5.08
CA VAL A 216 20.83 -10.85 -4.94
C VAL A 216 20.00 -10.92 -6.21
N SER A 217 20.09 -12.03 -6.92
CA SER A 217 19.17 -12.37 -8.02
C SER A 217 18.34 -13.58 -7.61
N ILE A 218 17.05 -13.38 -7.36
CA ILE A 218 16.06 -14.44 -7.15
C ILE A 218 15.29 -14.59 -8.47
N LEU A 219 14.81 -15.79 -8.80
CA LEU A 219 14.11 -16.04 -10.08
C LEU A 219 12.58 -16.14 -9.93
N ASP A 220 12.10 -16.45 -8.72
CA ASP A 220 10.70 -16.85 -8.52
C ASP A 220 9.86 -15.84 -7.72
N TYR A 221 10.49 -14.88 -7.03
CA TYR A 221 9.82 -13.94 -6.13
C TYR A 221 10.50 -12.57 -6.16
N ASP A 222 9.70 -11.52 -6.04
CA ASP A 222 10.19 -10.15 -5.91
C ASP A 222 10.72 -9.87 -4.50
N ILE A 223 11.82 -9.13 -4.45
CA ILE A 223 12.29 -8.46 -3.23
C ILE A 223 11.41 -7.21 -3.03
N GLN A 224 10.84 -7.09 -1.84
CA GLN A 224 9.92 -6.01 -1.49
C GLN A 224 10.70 -4.76 -1.05
N GLU A 225 11.69 -4.95 -0.19
CA GLU A 225 12.45 -3.87 0.44
C GLU A 225 13.89 -4.30 0.69
N ALA A 226 14.81 -3.34 0.73
CA ALA A 226 16.21 -3.58 1.03
C ALA A 226 16.88 -2.33 1.65
N VAL A 227 17.73 -2.56 2.66
CA VAL A 227 18.48 -1.53 3.36
C VAL A 227 19.95 -1.89 3.45
N ALA A 228 20.82 -0.90 3.36
CA ALA A 228 22.24 -1.04 3.63
C ALA A 228 22.45 -1.32 5.12
N TYR A 229 23.24 -2.36 5.43
CA TYR A 229 23.50 -2.79 6.80
C TYR A 229 24.89 -3.39 6.96
N ASN A 230 25.75 -2.80 7.80
CA ASN A 230 27.06 -3.34 8.13
C ASN A 230 27.89 -3.75 6.89
N ASN A 231 28.01 -2.84 5.92
CA ASN A 231 28.65 -3.05 4.61
C ASN A 231 28.06 -4.21 3.77
N ASN A 232 26.87 -4.68 4.13
CA ASN A 232 26.07 -5.68 3.44
C ASN A 232 24.64 -5.14 3.24
N VAL A 233 23.69 -6.03 2.97
CA VAL A 233 22.29 -5.68 2.72
C VAL A 233 21.36 -6.57 3.56
N LEU A 234 20.39 -5.95 4.22
CA LEU A 234 19.19 -6.61 4.71
C LEU A 234 18.06 -6.41 3.70
N TYR A 235 17.22 -7.43 3.53
CA TYR A 235 16.11 -7.35 2.58
C TYR A 235 14.94 -8.23 2.98
N THR A 236 13.77 -7.86 2.48
CA THR A 236 12.53 -8.62 2.63
C THR A 236 12.08 -9.14 1.27
N LEU A 237 11.49 -10.32 1.27
CA LEU A 237 10.77 -10.87 0.12
C LEU A 237 9.50 -11.55 0.62
N ILE A 238 8.52 -11.70 -0.25
CA ILE A 238 7.27 -12.39 0.05
C ILE A 238 7.25 -13.72 -0.71
N ARG A 239 7.02 -14.83 0.00
CA ARG A 239 6.75 -16.15 -0.58
C ARG A 239 5.41 -16.64 -0.09
N ASP A 240 4.51 -16.96 -1.01
CA ASP A 240 3.19 -17.51 -0.70
C ASP A 240 2.42 -16.66 0.33
N GLY A 241 2.48 -15.33 0.15
CA GLY A 241 1.90 -14.33 1.04
C GLY A 241 2.65 -14.09 2.36
N LYS A 242 3.81 -14.72 2.60
CA LYS A 242 4.56 -14.58 3.86
C LYS A 242 5.93 -13.94 3.64
N SER A 243 6.26 -12.96 4.46
CA SER A 243 7.57 -12.31 4.43
C SER A 243 8.67 -13.22 4.99
N GLU A 244 9.85 -13.09 4.40
CA GLU A 244 11.12 -13.55 4.95
C GLU A 244 12.05 -12.33 5.09
N LEU A 245 12.70 -12.19 6.25
CA LEU A 245 13.77 -11.21 6.47
C LEU A 245 15.11 -11.91 6.30
N LEU A 246 15.95 -11.40 5.42
CA LEU A 246 17.24 -12.01 5.08
C LEU A 246 18.37 -10.98 5.14
N GLN A 247 19.58 -11.48 5.41
CA GLN A 247 20.81 -10.73 5.32
C GLN A 247 21.74 -11.41 4.30
N VAL A 248 22.33 -10.64 3.40
CA VAL A 248 23.34 -11.12 2.43
C VAL A 248 24.54 -11.72 3.18
N PRO A 249 25.06 -12.90 2.79
CA PRO A 249 24.83 -13.61 1.53
C PRO A 249 23.73 -14.70 1.56
N ASN A 250 22.78 -14.68 2.51
CA ASN A 250 21.52 -15.49 2.59
C ASN A 250 21.25 -16.05 4.01
N ALA A 251 21.65 -15.34 5.06
CA ALA A 251 21.23 -15.67 6.41
C ALA A 251 19.76 -15.27 6.60
N ARG A 252 18.85 -16.26 6.63
CA ARG A 252 17.44 -16.02 6.99
C ARG A 252 17.35 -15.71 8.48
N LEU A 253 16.81 -14.54 8.81
CA LEU A 253 16.67 -14.05 10.18
C LEU A 253 15.25 -14.27 10.73
N LEU A 254 14.23 -14.09 9.89
CA LEU A 254 12.83 -14.25 10.27
C LEU A 254 12.01 -14.83 9.10
N LYS A 255 10.95 -15.57 9.44
CA LYS A 255 9.95 -16.07 8.48
C LYS A 255 8.54 -16.01 9.05
N GLY A 256 7.60 -15.62 8.21
CA GLY A 256 6.16 -15.66 8.47
C GLY A 256 5.58 -14.30 8.86
N GLY A 257 4.26 -14.15 8.69
CA GLY A 257 3.61 -12.85 8.75
C GLY A 257 3.94 -11.99 7.54
N TYR A 258 3.64 -10.71 7.65
CA TYR A 258 3.96 -9.68 6.68
C TYR A 258 4.78 -8.59 7.36
N ILE A 259 5.97 -8.32 6.82
CA ILE A 259 6.86 -7.23 7.22
C ILE A 259 6.50 -6.03 6.32
N HIS A 260 6.10 -4.93 6.96
CA HIS A 260 5.63 -3.74 6.25
C HIS A 260 6.77 -2.79 5.91
N ASP A 261 7.78 -2.72 6.77
CA ASP A 261 8.91 -1.80 6.70
C ASP A 261 10.08 -2.35 7.52
N ILE A 262 11.33 -2.05 7.13
CA ILE A 262 12.54 -2.31 7.90
C ILE A 262 13.44 -1.07 8.03
N LYS A 263 13.97 -0.85 9.24
CA LYS A 263 14.97 0.21 9.51
C LYS A 263 16.11 -0.30 10.35
N VAL A 264 17.31 0.21 10.10
CA VAL A 264 18.50 -0.12 10.89
C VAL A 264 19.04 1.12 11.58
N VAL A 265 19.22 1.01 12.91
CA VAL A 265 19.96 1.99 13.72
C VAL A 265 21.06 1.24 14.47
N GLY A 266 22.32 1.63 14.24
CA GLY A 266 23.48 0.90 14.77
C GLY A 266 23.49 -0.57 14.33
N ASN A 267 23.38 -1.49 15.29
CA ASN A 267 23.28 -2.93 15.05
C ASN A 267 21.86 -3.50 15.25
N SER A 268 20.89 -2.62 15.51
CA SER A 268 19.52 -2.99 15.82
C SER A 268 18.68 -2.86 14.56
N ILE A 269 17.90 -3.91 14.27
CA ILE A 269 16.99 -3.95 13.12
C ILE A 269 15.58 -3.76 13.66
N TYR A 270 14.98 -2.62 13.38
CA TYR A 270 13.59 -2.32 13.66
C TYR A 270 12.73 -2.70 12.45
N PHE A 271 11.51 -3.18 12.72
CA PHE A 271 10.60 -3.54 11.65
C PHE A 271 9.16 -3.59 12.14
N LEU A 272 8.23 -3.18 11.27
CA LEU A 272 6.80 -3.39 11.47
C LEU A 272 6.41 -4.76 10.95
N MET A 273 5.73 -5.56 11.77
CA MET A 273 5.23 -6.86 11.35
C MET A 273 3.79 -7.08 11.81
N SER A 274 3.02 -7.72 10.94
CA SER A 274 1.68 -8.23 11.23
C SER A 274 1.56 -9.71 10.85
N LYS A 275 0.48 -10.36 11.28
CA LYS A 275 0.13 -11.76 10.96
C LYS A 275 -1.38 -11.87 10.81
N TYR A 276 -1.91 -12.93 10.21
CA TYR A 276 -3.36 -13.21 10.18
C TYR A 276 -4.07 -13.10 11.55
N SER A 277 -3.33 -13.25 12.64
CA SER A 277 -3.80 -13.26 14.03
C SER A 277 -3.30 -12.07 14.87
N ARG A 278 -2.60 -11.12 14.26
CA ARG A 278 -1.98 -9.98 14.95
C ARG A 278 -1.89 -8.76 14.05
N ALA A 279 -2.53 -7.67 14.50
CA ALA A 279 -2.36 -6.35 13.90
C ALA A 279 -0.90 -5.87 13.99
N THR A 280 -0.56 -4.84 13.24
CA THR A 280 0.83 -4.39 13.09
C THR A 280 1.43 -3.94 14.42
N ASP A 281 2.56 -4.54 14.78
CA ASP A 281 3.37 -4.22 15.94
C ASP A 281 4.79 -3.83 15.50
N LEU A 282 5.44 -2.95 16.26
CA LEU A 282 6.88 -2.67 16.12
C LEU A 282 7.68 -3.75 16.84
N TYR A 283 8.71 -4.24 16.17
CA TYR A 283 9.69 -5.18 16.69
C TYR A 283 11.10 -4.60 16.56
N VAL A 284 11.99 -5.03 17.44
CA VAL A 284 13.43 -4.83 17.33
C VAL A 284 14.14 -6.18 17.35
N MET A 285 15.16 -6.33 16.52
CA MET A 285 16.04 -7.48 16.52
C MET A 285 17.47 -7.04 16.82
N GLU A 286 18.05 -7.64 17.86
CA GLU A 286 19.44 -7.44 18.28
C GLU A 286 20.07 -8.78 18.55
N ASN A 287 21.27 -9.04 18.00
CA ASN A 287 21.96 -10.32 18.17
C ASN A 287 21.06 -11.55 17.86
N LYS A 288 20.17 -11.41 16.86
CA LYS A 288 19.14 -12.40 16.45
C LYS A 288 18.04 -12.68 17.49
N LEU A 289 18.00 -11.94 18.60
CA LEU A 289 16.89 -11.95 19.54
C LEU A 289 15.86 -10.93 19.07
N ILE A 290 14.62 -11.38 18.90
CA ILE A 290 13.51 -10.52 18.50
C ILE A 290 12.71 -10.16 19.73
N GLN A 291 12.56 -8.87 19.97
CA GLN A 291 11.66 -8.31 20.98
C GLN A 291 10.54 -7.55 20.29
N ARG A 292 9.31 -7.73 20.77
CA ARG A 292 8.17 -6.91 20.36
C ARG A 292 8.11 -5.69 21.27
N ILE A 293 8.09 -4.50 20.69
CA ILE A 293 8.08 -3.23 21.41
C ILE A 293 6.65 -2.81 21.76
N THR A 294 5.70 -3.00 20.84
CA THR A 294 4.29 -2.65 21.04
C THR A 294 3.41 -3.89 21.29
N ASP A 295 2.16 -3.69 21.74
CA ASP A 295 1.15 -4.76 21.72
C ASP A 295 -0.19 -4.21 21.23
N SER A 296 -0.33 -4.17 19.91
CA SER A 296 -1.48 -3.69 19.16
C SER A 296 -2.78 -4.42 19.48
N MET A 297 -2.71 -5.61 20.09
CA MET A 297 -3.85 -6.45 20.42
C MET A 297 -3.87 -6.86 21.89
N ASN A 298 -3.33 -6.01 22.77
CA ASN A 298 -3.35 -6.26 24.21
C ASN A 298 -4.80 -6.53 24.70
N GLY A 299 -4.98 -7.63 25.42
CA GLY A 299 -6.30 -8.05 25.91
C GLY A 299 -7.19 -8.75 24.87
N ILE A 300 -6.83 -8.79 23.59
CA ILE A 300 -7.60 -9.51 22.56
C ILE A 300 -7.09 -10.95 22.43
N LYS A 301 -8.01 -11.89 22.65
CA LYS A 301 -7.82 -13.31 22.37
C LYS A 301 -9.02 -13.81 21.57
N ASP A 302 -8.78 -14.38 20.40
CA ASP A 302 -9.78 -15.08 19.60
C ASP A 302 -9.12 -16.22 18.82
N ASP A 303 -9.92 -17.11 18.26
CA ASP A 303 -9.51 -18.22 17.40
C ASP A 303 -9.44 -17.73 15.94
N PHE A 304 -8.40 -16.94 15.65
CA PHE A 304 -8.14 -16.42 14.30
C PHE A 304 -7.71 -17.54 13.36
N VAL A 305 -8.26 -17.54 12.15
CA VAL A 305 -7.98 -18.57 11.16
C VAL A 305 -6.74 -18.21 10.36
N ASN A 306 -5.75 -19.09 10.38
CA ASN A 306 -4.54 -19.02 9.55
C ASN A 306 -4.90 -19.34 8.09
N PRO A 307 -4.44 -18.55 7.10
CA PRO A 307 -4.64 -18.88 5.71
C PRO A 307 -3.79 -20.09 5.28
N VAL A 308 -4.33 -20.85 4.34
CA VAL A 308 -3.60 -21.87 3.57
C VAL A 308 -3.30 -21.27 2.20
N SER A 309 -2.04 -21.34 1.78
CA SER A 309 -1.64 -21.01 0.42
C SER A 309 -2.05 -22.14 -0.54
N LEU A 310 -2.59 -21.77 -1.68
CA LEU A 310 -2.91 -22.69 -2.77
C LEU A 310 -2.68 -22.02 -4.13
N THR A 311 -2.76 -22.83 -5.19
CA THR A 311 -2.69 -22.35 -6.57
C THR A 311 -3.78 -23.02 -7.39
N TYR A 312 -4.40 -22.28 -8.31
CA TYR A 312 -5.36 -22.82 -9.27
C TYR A 312 -5.05 -22.34 -10.70
N ASP A 313 -5.55 -23.08 -11.68
CA ASP A 313 -5.45 -22.70 -13.09
C ASP A 313 -6.59 -21.75 -13.47
N SER A 314 -6.23 -20.67 -14.17
CA SER A 314 -7.15 -19.75 -14.81
C SER A 314 -6.67 -19.48 -16.23
N GLU A 315 -7.26 -20.20 -17.19
CA GLU A 315 -6.93 -20.06 -18.62
C GLU A 315 -5.45 -20.35 -18.93
N GLY A 316 -4.86 -21.35 -18.26
CA GLY A 316 -3.45 -21.71 -18.41
C GLY A 316 -2.49 -20.86 -17.56
N ILE A 317 -3.00 -19.89 -16.81
CA ILE A 317 -2.22 -19.07 -15.87
C ILE A 317 -2.40 -19.63 -14.46
N LYS A 318 -1.29 -19.83 -13.76
CA LYS A 318 -1.30 -20.24 -12.35
C LYS A 318 -1.56 -19.03 -11.47
N ILE A 319 -2.67 -19.06 -10.74
CA ILE A 319 -3.07 -18.00 -9.81
C ILE A 319 -2.86 -18.51 -8.39
N HIS A 320 -1.97 -17.85 -7.64
CA HIS A 320 -1.80 -18.09 -6.21
C HIS A 320 -2.99 -17.48 -5.45
N ALA A 321 -3.34 -18.07 -4.30
CA ALA A 321 -4.34 -17.49 -3.42
C ALA A 321 -4.10 -17.89 -1.96
N LEU A 322 -4.52 -17.00 -1.06
CA LEU A 322 -4.70 -17.32 0.35
C LEU A 322 -6.14 -17.73 0.63
N LEU A 323 -6.34 -18.91 1.21
CA LEU A 323 -7.65 -19.45 1.61
C LEU A 323 -7.77 -19.53 3.13
N TYR A 324 -8.76 -18.84 3.68
CA TYR A 324 -9.17 -18.90 5.08
C TYR A 324 -10.42 -19.79 5.20
N SER A 325 -10.33 -20.89 5.94
CA SER A 325 -11.41 -21.88 6.04
C SER A 325 -11.26 -22.74 7.30
N LYS A 326 -12.37 -23.01 7.99
CA LYS A 326 -12.51 -24.02 9.05
C LYS A 326 -12.89 -25.41 8.51
N GLY A 327 -13.23 -25.50 7.21
CA GLY A 327 -13.35 -26.74 6.44
C GLY A 327 -14.77 -27.29 6.29
N SER A 328 -15.77 -26.71 6.95
CA SER A 328 -17.17 -27.18 6.97
C SER A 328 -18.18 -26.19 6.38
N GLU A 329 -17.71 -25.03 5.94
CA GLU A 329 -18.52 -23.95 5.41
C GLU A 329 -19.10 -24.30 4.03
N ASP A 330 -20.39 -23.98 3.82
CA ASP A 330 -21.08 -24.14 2.53
C ASP A 330 -21.33 -22.82 1.79
N LYS A 331 -20.71 -21.74 2.29
CA LYS A 331 -20.71 -20.38 1.72
C LYS A 331 -19.28 -19.87 1.62
N GLY A 332 -19.04 -18.96 0.68
CA GLY A 332 -17.72 -18.37 0.50
C GLY A 332 -17.79 -16.90 0.11
N VAL A 333 -16.66 -16.22 0.29
CA VAL A 333 -16.43 -14.85 -0.16
C VAL A 333 -15.13 -14.85 -0.95
N ILE A 334 -15.15 -14.19 -2.11
CA ILE A 334 -13.93 -13.79 -2.80
C ILE A 334 -13.58 -12.38 -2.30
N TYR A 335 -12.45 -12.26 -1.61
CA TYR A 335 -11.89 -10.99 -1.18
C TYR A 335 -10.86 -10.55 -2.23
N VAL A 336 -11.14 -9.46 -2.93
CA VAL A 336 -10.28 -8.94 -4.00
C VAL A 336 -9.41 -7.83 -3.43
N HIS A 337 -8.09 -8.00 -3.50
CA HIS A 337 -7.16 -6.96 -3.05
C HIS A 337 -7.20 -5.73 -3.99
N GLY A 338 -6.75 -4.59 -3.49
CA GLY A 338 -6.59 -3.37 -4.28
C GLY A 338 -5.27 -3.34 -5.05
N GLY A 339 -4.95 -2.19 -5.65
CA GLY A 339 -3.76 -2.01 -6.48
C GLY A 339 -4.15 -1.45 -7.86
N PRO A 340 -3.99 -2.20 -8.97
CA PRO A 340 -3.87 -3.66 -9.04
C PRO A 340 -2.50 -4.24 -8.64
N ASP A 341 -1.45 -3.42 -8.58
CA ASP A 341 -0.10 -3.85 -8.22
C ASP A 341 0.08 -4.04 -6.71
N PHE A 342 -0.55 -5.08 -6.18
CA PHE A 342 -0.36 -5.54 -4.82
C PHE A 342 -0.44 -7.07 -4.79
N GLN A 343 -0.50 -7.69 -3.61
CA GLN A 343 -0.73 -9.13 -3.45
C GLN A 343 -1.37 -9.43 -2.09
N CYS A 344 -2.04 -10.56 -1.98
CA CYS A 344 -2.58 -11.09 -0.74
C CYS A 344 -1.44 -11.56 0.19
N VAL A 345 -1.34 -10.95 1.37
CA VAL A 345 -0.31 -11.26 2.36
C VAL A 345 -0.89 -11.74 3.69
N ASP A 346 -0.04 -12.39 4.50
CA ASP A 346 -0.33 -12.91 5.84
C ASP A 346 -0.35 -11.76 6.86
N TYR A 347 -1.36 -10.90 6.77
CA TYR A 347 -1.63 -9.81 7.72
C TYR A 347 -3.01 -9.92 8.35
N PHE A 348 -3.21 -9.20 9.45
CA PHE A 348 -4.48 -9.20 10.16
C PHE A 348 -5.52 -8.39 9.40
N ASN A 349 -6.48 -9.08 8.78
CA ASN A 349 -7.64 -8.46 8.16
C ASN A 349 -8.92 -8.79 8.98
N PRO A 350 -9.48 -7.82 9.73
CA PRO A 350 -10.65 -8.08 10.57
C PRO A 350 -11.89 -8.45 9.75
N THR A 351 -12.09 -7.88 8.57
CA THR A 351 -13.21 -8.24 7.67
C THR A 351 -13.15 -9.72 7.33
N VAL A 352 -11.98 -10.23 6.93
CA VAL A 352 -11.77 -11.66 6.63
C VAL A 352 -12.04 -12.51 7.87
N GLN A 353 -11.47 -12.16 9.03
CA GLN A 353 -11.65 -12.95 10.26
C GLN A 353 -13.12 -12.99 10.72
N PHE A 354 -13.87 -11.88 10.59
CA PHE A 354 -15.29 -11.86 10.90
C PHE A 354 -16.14 -12.66 9.90
N LEU A 355 -15.82 -12.62 8.60
CA LEU A 355 -16.51 -13.46 7.60
C LEU A 355 -16.30 -14.95 7.90
N VAL A 356 -15.07 -15.36 8.19
CA VAL A 356 -14.75 -16.75 8.56
C VAL A 356 -15.45 -17.16 9.86
N LYS A 357 -15.48 -16.25 10.84
CA LYS A 357 -16.24 -16.46 12.08
C LYS A 357 -17.74 -16.65 11.85
N ASN A 358 -18.31 -16.02 10.82
CA ASN A 358 -19.70 -16.17 10.41
C ASN A 358 -19.94 -17.32 9.40
N GLY A 359 -18.99 -18.25 9.29
CA GLY A 359 -19.18 -19.50 8.53
C GLY A 359 -18.98 -19.36 7.01
N PHE A 360 -18.13 -18.42 6.58
CA PHE A 360 -17.71 -18.31 5.19
C PHE A 360 -16.28 -18.79 5.00
N LYS A 361 -16.01 -19.52 3.92
CA LYS A 361 -14.64 -19.58 3.37
C LYS A 361 -14.29 -18.22 2.77
N VAL A 362 -13.07 -17.76 2.93
CA VAL A 362 -12.62 -16.53 2.26
C VAL A 362 -11.39 -16.83 1.43
N ILE A 363 -11.44 -16.56 0.14
CA ILE A 363 -10.30 -16.70 -0.77
C ILE A 363 -9.85 -15.32 -1.25
N CYS A 364 -8.54 -15.07 -1.20
CA CYS A 364 -7.89 -13.88 -1.70
C CYS A 364 -6.93 -14.30 -2.82
N PRO A 365 -7.34 -14.20 -4.10
CA PRO A 365 -6.51 -14.58 -5.24
C PRO A 365 -5.59 -13.43 -5.68
N ASP A 366 -4.35 -13.77 -5.97
CA ASP A 366 -3.35 -12.90 -6.61
C ASP A 366 -3.56 -12.96 -8.13
N TYR A 367 -4.60 -12.26 -8.60
CA TYR A 367 -4.97 -12.24 -10.02
C TYR A 367 -3.83 -11.71 -10.90
N ARG A 368 -3.81 -12.04 -12.20
CA ARG A 368 -2.79 -11.53 -13.12
C ARG A 368 -2.73 -10.00 -13.06
N GLY A 369 -1.55 -9.43 -12.90
CA GLY A 369 -1.40 -8.04 -12.48
C GLY A 369 -0.81 -7.87 -11.06
N SER A 370 -0.91 -8.89 -10.21
CA SER A 370 -0.36 -8.81 -8.84
C SER A 370 1.17 -8.73 -8.83
N THR A 371 1.71 -8.13 -7.78
CA THR A 371 3.16 -8.09 -7.50
C THR A 371 3.65 -9.40 -6.87
N GLY A 372 4.97 -9.61 -6.78
CA GLY A 372 5.55 -10.79 -6.11
C GLY A 372 5.85 -11.96 -7.04
N TYR A 373 5.31 -11.94 -8.25
CA TYR A 373 5.44 -13.00 -9.26
C TYR A 373 6.27 -12.56 -10.49
N GLY A 374 6.98 -11.44 -10.36
CA GLY A 374 7.80 -10.84 -11.40
C GLY A 374 7.03 -10.01 -12.42
N ARG A 375 7.77 -9.16 -13.12
CA ARG A 375 7.33 -8.20 -14.13
C ARG A 375 6.38 -8.82 -15.14
N LYS A 376 6.73 -9.98 -15.71
CA LYS A 376 5.85 -10.61 -16.72
C LYS A 376 4.45 -10.87 -16.21
N PHE A 377 4.29 -11.32 -14.96
CA PHE A 377 2.98 -11.57 -14.37
C PHE A 377 2.26 -10.27 -14.00
N ASN A 378 2.99 -9.30 -13.44
CA ASN A 378 2.47 -7.97 -13.09
C ASN A 378 1.94 -7.19 -14.31
N HIS A 379 2.51 -7.41 -15.49
CA HIS A 379 2.07 -6.75 -16.73
C HIS A 379 0.99 -7.50 -17.51
N LEU A 380 0.49 -8.64 -17.02
CA LEU A 380 -0.52 -9.45 -17.74
C LEU A 380 -1.90 -8.80 -17.86
N ASN A 381 -2.18 -7.77 -17.07
CA ASN A 381 -3.43 -7.01 -17.12
C ASN A 381 -3.28 -5.63 -17.80
N ASP A 382 -2.09 -5.31 -18.33
CA ASP A 382 -1.88 -4.10 -19.12
C ASP A 382 -2.78 -4.12 -20.36
N ARG A 383 -3.49 -3.02 -20.58
CA ARG A 383 -4.52 -2.84 -21.61
C ARG A 383 -5.68 -3.85 -21.52
N ASP A 384 -5.84 -4.55 -20.38
CA ASP A 384 -6.91 -5.53 -20.13
C ASP A 384 -7.44 -5.49 -18.68
N LEU A 385 -7.40 -4.33 -18.02
CA LEU A 385 -7.99 -4.16 -16.67
C LEU A 385 -9.49 -4.48 -16.68
N GLY A 386 -9.95 -5.32 -15.75
CA GLY A 386 -11.33 -5.85 -15.74
C GLY A 386 -11.58 -6.94 -16.79
N GLY A 387 -10.51 -7.56 -17.29
CA GLY A 387 -10.50 -8.63 -18.28
C GLY A 387 -9.97 -9.94 -17.71
N GLY A 388 -8.71 -10.28 -18.01
CA GLY A 388 -8.10 -11.52 -17.54
C GLY A 388 -8.02 -11.62 -16.01
N ASP A 389 -7.73 -10.51 -15.35
CA ASP A 389 -7.74 -10.39 -13.89
C ASP A 389 -9.13 -10.65 -13.30
N LEU A 390 -10.20 -10.12 -13.91
CA LEU A 390 -11.57 -10.42 -13.52
C LEU A 390 -11.88 -11.92 -13.69
N ARG A 391 -11.41 -12.55 -14.78
CA ARG A 391 -11.60 -13.99 -15.00
C ARG A 391 -10.87 -14.82 -13.96
N ASP A 392 -9.67 -14.41 -13.54
CA ASP A 392 -8.91 -15.04 -12.47
C ASP A 392 -9.68 -15.00 -11.15
N VAL A 393 -10.22 -13.82 -10.78
CA VAL A 393 -11.09 -13.64 -9.61
C VAL A 393 -12.33 -14.53 -9.71
N VAL A 394 -13.04 -14.53 -10.83
CA VAL A 394 -14.28 -15.29 -11.03
C VAL A 394 -14.04 -16.80 -11.01
N ASN A 395 -12.88 -17.28 -11.48
CA ASN A 395 -12.53 -18.69 -11.45
C ASN A 395 -12.30 -19.22 -10.01
N ALA A 396 -11.98 -18.34 -9.05
CA ALA A 396 -11.88 -18.70 -7.64
C ALA A 396 -13.21 -19.25 -7.05
N VAL A 397 -14.36 -18.96 -7.68
CA VAL A 397 -15.67 -19.54 -7.30
C VAL A 397 -15.62 -21.07 -7.29
N LYS A 398 -14.95 -21.68 -8.29
CA LYS A 398 -14.82 -23.13 -8.39
C LYS A 398 -13.92 -23.69 -7.29
N VAL A 399 -12.90 -22.93 -6.90
CA VAL A 399 -11.92 -23.31 -5.87
C VAL A 399 -12.57 -23.33 -4.48
N LEU A 400 -13.42 -22.34 -4.18
CA LEU A 400 -14.18 -22.32 -2.92
C LEU A 400 -15.03 -23.59 -2.75
N ASN A 401 -15.63 -24.07 -3.85
CA ASN A 401 -16.49 -25.26 -3.90
C ASN A 401 -17.62 -25.22 -2.84
N VAL A 402 -18.42 -24.15 -2.92
CA VAL A 402 -19.49 -23.80 -1.98
C VAL A 402 -20.78 -23.47 -2.73
N LYS A 403 -21.92 -23.47 -2.05
CA LYS A 403 -23.24 -23.26 -2.67
C LYS A 403 -23.53 -21.81 -3.01
N LYS A 404 -23.02 -20.88 -2.20
CA LYS A 404 -23.23 -19.42 -2.36
C LYS A 404 -21.92 -18.69 -2.23
N VAL A 405 -21.68 -17.74 -3.13
CA VAL A 405 -20.46 -16.92 -3.13
C VAL A 405 -20.82 -15.44 -3.11
N ALA A 406 -20.24 -14.71 -2.16
CA ALA A 406 -20.21 -13.25 -2.18
C ALA A 406 -18.88 -12.75 -2.74
N ILE A 407 -18.82 -11.48 -3.08
CA ILE A 407 -17.59 -10.81 -3.50
C ILE A 407 -17.44 -9.47 -2.79
N THR A 408 -16.22 -9.14 -2.38
CA THR A 408 -15.90 -7.84 -1.82
C THR A 408 -14.46 -7.46 -2.10
N GLY A 409 -14.18 -6.17 -2.20
CA GLY A 409 -12.83 -5.63 -2.38
C GLY A 409 -12.82 -4.12 -2.22
N GLY A 410 -11.62 -3.59 -1.98
CA GLY A 410 -11.36 -2.15 -1.86
C GLY A 410 -10.59 -1.61 -3.05
N SER A 411 -10.79 -0.34 -3.42
CA SER A 411 -10.03 0.34 -4.49
C SER A 411 -10.19 -0.40 -5.83
N TYR A 412 -9.10 -0.81 -6.48
CA TYR A 412 -9.16 -1.69 -7.66
C TYR A 412 -9.94 -2.99 -7.42
N GLY A 413 -9.90 -3.55 -6.21
CA GLY A 413 -10.74 -4.70 -5.82
C GLY A 413 -12.22 -4.34 -5.71
N GLY A 414 -12.54 -3.09 -5.39
CA GLY A 414 -13.89 -2.52 -5.46
C GLY A 414 -14.36 -2.36 -6.91
N TYR A 415 -13.49 -1.87 -7.79
CA TYR A 415 -13.73 -1.85 -9.24
C TYR A 415 -13.97 -3.27 -9.80
N LEU A 416 -13.12 -4.24 -9.47
CA LEU A 416 -13.31 -5.64 -9.89
C LEU A 416 -14.58 -6.26 -9.27
N THR A 417 -14.96 -5.86 -8.06
CA THR A 417 -16.25 -6.24 -7.46
C THR A 417 -17.41 -5.72 -8.31
N MET A 418 -17.35 -4.46 -8.75
CA MET A 418 -18.36 -3.86 -9.63
C MET A 418 -18.37 -4.50 -11.03
N MET A 419 -17.20 -4.78 -11.62
CA MET A 419 -17.08 -5.52 -12.88
C MET A 419 -17.66 -6.93 -12.77
N ALA A 420 -17.43 -7.61 -11.65
CA ALA A 420 -17.91 -8.97 -11.41
C ALA A 420 -19.44 -9.03 -11.35
N VAL A 421 -20.11 -8.10 -10.66
CA VAL A 421 -21.57 -8.10 -10.54
C VAL A 421 -22.29 -7.65 -11.80
N THR A 422 -21.65 -6.88 -12.66
CA THR A 422 -22.22 -6.45 -13.96
C THR A 422 -21.95 -7.46 -15.06
N THR A 423 -20.79 -8.14 -15.05
CA THR A 423 -20.38 -9.10 -16.09
C THR A 423 -20.86 -10.51 -15.82
N TYR A 424 -20.88 -10.93 -14.54
CA TYR A 424 -21.30 -12.27 -14.12
C TYR A 424 -22.44 -12.21 -13.08
N PRO A 425 -23.58 -11.55 -13.38
CA PRO A 425 -24.60 -11.21 -12.39
C PRO A 425 -25.24 -12.40 -11.66
N ASP A 426 -25.19 -13.59 -12.25
CA ASP A 426 -25.78 -14.81 -11.69
C ASP A 426 -24.89 -15.57 -10.70
N LYS A 427 -23.65 -15.12 -10.48
CA LYS A 427 -22.69 -15.82 -9.61
C LYS A 427 -22.78 -15.44 -8.13
N TRP A 428 -23.39 -14.31 -7.82
CA TRP A 428 -23.19 -13.63 -6.54
C TRP A 428 -24.46 -13.65 -5.68
N CYS A 429 -24.32 -14.07 -4.41
CA CYS A 429 -25.40 -13.92 -3.43
C CYS A 429 -25.42 -12.52 -2.78
N SER A 430 -24.29 -11.81 -2.78
CA SER A 430 -24.12 -10.46 -2.26
C SER A 430 -22.82 -9.86 -2.79
N ALA A 431 -22.75 -8.54 -2.89
CA ALA A 431 -21.53 -7.82 -3.21
C ALA A 431 -21.33 -6.57 -2.36
N VAL A 432 -20.08 -6.30 -1.96
CA VAL A 432 -19.70 -5.08 -1.25
C VAL A 432 -18.46 -4.46 -1.89
N ALA A 433 -18.62 -3.31 -2.53
CA ALA A 433 -17.53 -2.56 -3.14
C ALA A 433 -17.12 -1.40 -2.23
N VAL A 434 -15.84 -1.35 -1.83
CA VAL A 434 -15.29 -0.31 -0.95
C VAL A 434 -14.38 0.61 -1.76
N VAL A 435 -14.59 1.91 -1.66
CA VAL A 435 -13.94 2.97 -2.46
C VAL A 435 -13.74 2.58 -3.94
N PRO A 436 -14.80 2.12 -4.65
CA PRO A 436 -14.65 1.72 -6.04
C PRO A 436 -14.65 2.94 -6.96
N PHE A 437 -13.94 2.83 -8.07
CA PHE A 437 -14.27 3.56 -9.29
C PHE A 437 -15.07 2.67 -10.24
N VAL A 438 -15.89 3.27 -11.11
CA VAL A 438 -16.85 2.53 -11.96
C VAL A 438 -16.94 3.04 -13.39
N ASN A 439 -16.27 4.15 -13.69
CA ASN A 439 -16.30 4.80 -14.97
C ASN A 439 -14.92 5.38 -15.30
N TRP A 440 -14.19 4.71 -16.19
CA TRP A 440 -12.85 5.14 -16.60
C TRP A 440 -12.80 6.54 -17.23
N PHE A 441 -13.92 7.06 -17.75
CA PHE A 441 -13.94 8.42 -18.30
C PHE A 441 -13.91 9.48 -17.19
N THR A 442 -14.64 9.26 -16.10
CA THR A 442 -14.69 10.19 -14.97
C THR A 442 -13.53 9.98 -14.02
N GLU A 443 -13.12 8.72 -13.78
CA GLU A 443 -11.95 8.42 -12.93
C GLU A 443 -10.71 9.15 -13.43
N LYS A 444 -10.33 8.94 -14.70
CA LYS A 444 -9.17 9.60 -15.32
C LYS A 444 -9.24 11.12 -15.35
N GLN A 445 -10.43 11.70 -15.18
CA GLN A 445 -10.63 13.15 -15.16
C GLN A 445 -10.46 13.73 -13.75
N PHE A 446 -10.82 12.97 -12.70
CA PHE A 446 -10.98 13.50 -11.34
C PHE A 446 -10.03 12.88 -10.31
N GLU A 447 -9.35 11.79 -10.65
CA GLU A 447 -8.26 11.25 -9.84
C GLU A 447 -7.05 12.20 -9.81
N ARG A 448 -6.14 11.97 -8.86
CA ARG A 448 -4.86 12.68 -8.81
C ARG A 448 -4.00 12.35 -10.04
N GLU A 449 -3.30 13.36 -10.56
CA GLU A 449 -2.58 13.27 -11.84
C GLU A 449 -1.56 12.12 -11.94
N VAL A 450 -0.89 11.74 -10.84
CA VAL A 450 0.03 10.58 -10.86
C VAL A 450 -0.68 9.25 -11.16
N LEU A 451 -1.93 9.08 -10.70
CA LEU A 451 -2.72 7.88 -11.02
C LEU A 451 -3.21 7.93 -12.46
N ARG A 452 -3.57 9.11 -12.96
CA ARG A 452 -3.89 9.28 -14.37
C ARG A 452 -2.73 8.90 -15.29
N GLN A 453 -1.50 9.31 -14.97
CA GLN A 453 -0.30 8.90 -15.72
C GLN A 453 -0.12 7.37 -15.68
N TYR A 454 -0.43 6.74 -14.55
CA TYR A 454 -0.42 5.29 -14.37
C TYR A 454 -1.48 4.60 -15.25
N ASP A 455 -2.70 5.12 -15.27
CA ASP A 455 -3.82 4.55 -16.02
C ASP A 455 -3.73 4.78 -17.53
N GLU A 456 -3.05 5.84 -17.98
CA GLU A 456 -2.65 6.01 -19.38
C GLU A 456 -1.76 4.85 -19.88
N ILE A 457 -1.01 4.20 -18.99
CA ILE A 457 -0.25 2.98 -19.30
C ILE A 457 -1.13 1.74 -19.12
N LYS A 458 -1.81 1.61 -17.99
CA LYS A 458 -2.52 0.37 -17.62
C LYS A 458 -3.81 0.12 -18.41
N ILE A 459 -4.68 1.12 -18.60
CA ILE A 459 -5.90 0.95 -19.40
C ILE A 459 -5.82 1.66 -20.75
N GLY A 460 -5.19 2.84 -20.80
CA GLY A 460 -5.08 3.66 -22.02
C GLY A 460 -6.24 4.58 -22.29
N ASP A 461 -6.37 4.95 -23.57
CA ASP A 461 -7.31 5.97 -24.05
C ASP A 461 -8.24 5.46 -25.15
N ASP A 462 -8.24 4.15 -25.44
CA ASP A 462 -9.19 3.57 -26.39
C ASP A 462 -10.61 3.64 -25.80
N GLU A 463 -11.43 4.58 -26.29
CA GLU A 463 -12.76 4.85 -25.75
C GLU A 463 -13.65 3.60 -25.72
N LYS A 464 -13.47 2.67 -26.67
CA LYS A 464 -14.25 1.43 -26.71
C LYS A 464 -13.87 0.53 -25.54
N LEU A 465 -12.56 0.36 -25.27
CA LEU A 465 -12.06 -0.34 -24.10
C LEU A 465 -12.51 0.35 -22.82
N LEU A 466 -12.34 1.66 -22.68
CA LEU A 466 -12.77 2.39 -21.48
C LEU A 466 -14.26 2.17 -21.19
N LYS A 467 -15.11 2.23 -22.21
CA LYS A 467 -16.54 1.95 -22.08
C LYS A 467 -16.83 0.48 -21.76
N GLU A 468 -16.13 -0.45 -22.39
CA GLU A 468 -16.26 -1.90 -22.13
C GLU A 468 -15.88 -2.24 -20.69
N ARG A 469 -14.86 -1.58 -20.16
CA ARG A 469 -14.30 -1.79 -18.82
C ARG A 469 -14.89 -0.88 -17.75
N SER A 470 -15.97 -0.15 -18.04
CA SER A 470 -16.63 0.71 -17.07
C SER A 470 -17.94 0.08 -16.58
N PRO A 471 -18.00 -0.44 -15.33
CA PRO A 471 -19.20 -1.05 -14.75
C PRO A 471 -20.46 -0.19 -14.87
N ILE A 472 -20.33 1.14 -14.84
CA ILE A 472 -21.47 2.07 -14.86
C ILE A 472 -22.42 1.82 -16.05
N PHE A 473 -21.90 1.41 -17.22
CA PHE A 473 -22.70 1.16 -18.42
C PHE A 473 -23.49 -0.16 -18.39
N TYR A 474 -23.33 -0.95 -17.32
CA TYR A 474 -23.87 -2.30 -17.18
C TYR A 474 -24.55 -2.55 -15.83
N VAL A 475 -24.80 -1.51 -15.03
CA VAL A 475 -25.45 -1.62 -13.71
C VAL A 475 -26.89 -2.15 -13.80
N ASP A 476 -27.52 -2.05 -14.96
CA ASP A 476 -28.80 -2.68 -15.29
C ASP A 476 -28.76 -4.21 -15.24
N ARG A 477 -27.58 -4.82 -15.25
CA ARG A 477 -27.40 -6.27 -15.15
C ARG A 477 -27.31 -6.79 -13.71
N ILE A 478 -27.02 -5.92 -12.75
CA ILE A 478 -26.79 -6.30 -11.34
C ILE A 478 -28.03 -7.00 -10.78
N LYS A 479 -27.86 -8.22 -10.26
CA LYS A 479 -28.93 -9.03 -9.62
C LYS A 479 -28.73 -9.19 -8.12
N ALA A 480 -27.48 -9.25 -7.68
CA ALA A 480 -27.14 -9.41 -6.27
C ALA A 480 -27.43 -8.13 -5.48
N PRO A 481 -27.81 -8.23 -4.19
CA PRO A 481 -27.76 -7.11 -3.27
C PRO A 481 -26.38 -6.47 -3.26
N LEU A 482 -26.34 -5.14 -3.39
CA LEU A 482 -25.11 -4.36 -3.49
C LEU A 482 -25.02 -3.33 -2.36
N LEU A 483 -23.86 -3.31 -1.70
CA LEU A 483 -23.44 -2.23 -0.81
C LEU A 483 -22.22 -1.52 -1.43
N VAL A 484 -22.25 -0.19 -1.45
CA VAL A 484 -21.11 0.63 -1.89
C VAL A 484 -20.68 1.58 -0.78
N LEU A 485 -19.41 1.55 -0.39
CA LEU A 485 -18.84 2.39 0.66
C LEU A 485 -17.80 3.32 0.04
N ALA A 486 -17.78 4.61 0.38
CA ALA A 486 -16.75 5.55 -0.09
C ALA A 486 -16.35 6.54 1.00
N GLY A 487 -15.12 7.09 0.90
CA GLY A 487 -14.71 8.26 1.68
C GLY A 487 -15.11 9.54 0.96
N GLN A 488 -15.53 10.57 1.70
CA GLN A 488 -15.95 11.85 1.13
C GLN A 488 -14.81 12.56 0.38
N ASN A 489 -13.58 12.45 0.88
CA ASN A 489 -12.42 13.20 0.44
C ASN A 489 -11.44 12.35 -0.38
N ASP A 490 -11.85 11.16 -0.85
CA ASP A 490 -10.99 10.22 -1.58
C ASP A 490 -10.44 10.86 -2.87
N PRO A 491 -9.12 11.11 -2.98
CA PRO A 491 -8.51 11.73 -4.15
C PRO A 491 -8.11 10.70 -5.22
N ARG A 492 -8.25 9.40 -4.93
CA ARG A 492 -7.93 8.31 -5.84
C ARG A 492 -9.18 7.87 -6.57
N CYS A 493 -10.22 7.50 -5.82
CA CYS A 493 -11.52 7.07 -6.34
C CYS A 493 -12.62 8.00 -5.78
N PRO A 494 -12.88 9.15 -6.44
CA PRO A 494 -13.80 10.17 -5.91
C PRO A 494 -15.17 9.62 -5.54
N ALA A 495 -15.78 10.15 -4.47
CA ALA A 495 -17.08 9.69 -3.97
C ALA A 495 -18.18 9.77 -5.04
N GLU A 496 -18.04 10.65 -6.03
CA GLU A 496 -18.86 10.78 -7.22
C GLU A 496 -18.97 9.47 -8.00
N GLU A 497 -17.93 8.63 -8.06
CA GLU A 497 -17.99 7.30 -8.70
C GLU A 497 -19.05 6.41 -8.03
N THR A 498 -19.10 6.43 -6.69
CA THR A 498 -20.13 5.73 -5.92
C THR A 498 -21.52 6.35 -6.14
N LEU A 499 -21.62 7.68 -6.12
CA LEU A 499 -22.91 8.37 -6.27
C LEU A 499 -23.53 8.15 -7.66
N GLN A 500 -22.72 8.05 -8.72
CA GLN A 500 -23.18 7.73 -10.08
C GLN A 500 -23.89 6.36 -10.13
N VAL A 501 -23.33 5.33 -9.49
CA VAL A 501 -23.99 4.00 -9.39
C VAL A 501 -25.33 4.10 -8.68
N VAL A 502 -25.37 4.82 -7.56
CA VAL A 502 -26.59 4.98 -6.75
C VAL A 502 -27.69 5.67 -7.55
N GLU A 503 -27.33 6.72 -8.29
CA GLU A 503 -28.28 7.44 -9.15
C GLU A 503 -28.85 6.54 -10.25
N GLU A 504 -27.99 5.81 -10.97
CA GLU A 504 -28.41 4.94 -12.07
C GLU A 504 -29.27 3.76 -11.57
N LEU A 505 -28.90 3.12 -10.47
CA LEU A 505 -29.72 2.03 -9.90
C LEU A 505 -31.08 2.54 -9.41
N LYS A 506 -31.16 3.75 -8.85
CA LYS A 506 -32.44 4.38 -8.48
C LYS A 506 -33.31 4.65 -9.70
N LYS A 507 -32.75 5.16 -10.81
CA LYS A 507 -33.49 5.35 -12.08
C LYS A 507 -34.05 4.02 -12.61
N LEU A 508 -33.31 2.93 -12.44
CA LEU A 508 -33.71 1.57 -12.80
C LEU A 508 -34.64 0.91 -11.77
N LYS A 509 -35.00 1.61 -10.68
CA LYS A 509 -35.83 1.10 -9.57
C LYS A 509 -35.24 -0.16 -8.92
N LYS A 510 -33.92 -0.25 -8.85
CA LYS A 510 -33.18 -1.29 -8.13
C LYS A 510 -32.74 -0.76 -6.77
N GLU A 511 -32.73 -1.65 -5.78
CA GLU A 511 -32.23 -1.33 -4.45
C GLU A 511 -30.70 -1.34 -4.44
N VAL A 512 -30.11 -0.35 -3.77
CA VAL A 512 -28.68 -0.26 -3.50
C VAL A 512 -28.49 0.36 -2.13
N SER A 513 -27.67 -0.28 -1.30
CA SER A 513 -27.20 0.29 -0.05
C SER A 513 -25.91 1.05 -0.31
N TYR A 514 -25.74 2.20 0.32
CA TYR A 514 -24.49 2.94 0.20
C TYR A 514 -24.21 3.77 1.45
N ARG A 515 -22.94 4.12 1.66
CA ARG A 515 -22.52 5.07 2.69
C ARG A 515 -21.29 5.86 2.23
N ILE A 516 -21.37 7.17 2.37
CA ILE A 516 -20.23 8.08 2.24
C ILE A 516 -19.78 8.44 3.65
N TYR A 517 -18.51 8.20 3.98
CA TYR A 517 -17.94 8.53 5.28
C TYR A 517 -17.34 9.94 5.24
N GLU A 518 -17.92 10.85 6.03
CA GLU A 518 -17.51 12.25 6.08
C GLU A 518 -16.13 12.45 6.72
N GLY A 519 -15.29 13.26 6.06
CA GLY A 519 -13.90 13.50 6.47
C GLY A 519 -13.03 12.24 6.51
N GLU A 520 -13.29 11.30 5.59
CA GLU A 520 -12.45 10.13 5.29
C GLU A 520 -12.04 10.18 3.82
N GLY A 521 -10.88 9.60 3.51
CA GLY A 521 -10.30 9.54 2.17
C GLY A 521 -10.41 8.14 1.54
N HIS A 522 -9.33 7.72 0.87
CA HIS A 522 -9.23 6.40 0.24
C HIS A 522 -9.21 5.22 1.24
N GLY A 523 -9.08 5.52 2.53
CA GLY A 523 -9.27 4.59 3.62
C GLY A 523 -10.00 5.27 4.77
N PHE A 524 -10.57 4.46 5.68
CA PHE A 524 -11.28 4.95 6.85
C PHE A 524 -10.34 4.98 8.06
N LEU A 525 -9.81 6.16 8.38
CA LEU A 525 -8.78 6.39 9.39
C LEU A 525 -9.37 6.55 10.78
N LYS A 526 -10.54 7.18 10.94
CA LYS A 526 -11.21 7.27 12.24
C LYS A 526 -11.72 5.88 12.62
N VAL A 527 -11.43 5.44 13.84
CA VAL A 527 -11.75 4.08 14.28
C VAL A 527 -13.24 3.78 14.26
N GLU A 528 -14.10 4.78 14.50
CA GLU A 528 -15.54 4.61 14.37
C GLU A 528 -15.98 4.26 12.94
N ASN A 529 -15.42 4.94 11.93
CA ASN A 529 -15.73 4.71 10.52
C ASN A 529 -15.08 3.42 10.02
N TYR A 530 -13.86 3.13 10.47
CA TYR A 530 -13.20 1.86 10.21
C TYR A 530 -14.02 0.67 10.71
N ILE A 531 -14.49 0.72 11.96
CA ILE A 531 -15.33 -0.34 12.54
C ILE A 531 -16.68 -0.43 11.84
N ASP A 532 -17.33 0.70 11.59
CA ASP A 532 -18.62 0.71 10.89
C ASP A 532 -18.48 0.11 9.48
N SER A 533 -17.46 0.45 8.70
CA SER A 533 -17.28 -0.11 7.36
C SER A 533 -17.07 -1.63 7.35
N ILE A 534 -16.30 -2.17 8.30
CA ILE A 534 -16.13 -3.62 8.49
C ILE A 534 -17.48 -4.24 8.85
N LYS A 535 -18.19 -3.65 9.81
CA LYS A 535 -19.50 -4.14 10.27
C LYS A 535 -20.51 -4.16 9.12
N GLN A 536 -20.66 -3.06 8.40
CA GLN A 536 -21.55 -2.95 7.25
C GLN A 536 -21.21 -4.01 6.19
N THR A 537 -19.93 -4.18 5.87
CA THR A 537 -19.48 -5.18 4.90
C THR A 537 -19.85 -6.60 5.32
N VAL A 538 -19.49 -6.99 6.55
CA VAL A 538 -19.72 -8.36 7.05
C VAL A 538 -21.22 -8.62 7.21
N GLU A 539 -21.95 -7.75 7.90
CA GLU A 539 -23.37 -7.96 8.16
C GLU A 539 -24.20 -7.96 6.87
N PHE A 540 -23.84 -7.11 5.90
CA PHE A 540 -24.51 -7.10 4.60
C PHE A 540 -24.35 -8.43 3.87
N ILE A 541 -23.12 -8.96 3.80
CA ILE A 541 -22.84 -10.27 3.17
C ILE A 541 -23.58 -11.39 3.92
N VAL A 542 -23.48 -11.44 5.25
CA VAL A 542 -24.11 -12.48 6.08
C VAL A 542 -25.63 -12.50 5.89
N ASN A 543 -26.26 -11.32 5.83
CA ASN A 543 -27.71 -11.19 5.73
C ASN A 543 -28.27 -11.56 4.36
N HIS A 544 -27.50 -11.37 3.28
CA HIS A 544 -27.96 -11.63 1.91
C HIS A 544 -27.53 -13.00 1.37
N CYS A 545 -26.46 -13.58 1.91
CA CYS A 545 -26.00 -14.93 1.57
C CYS A 545 -26.55 -15.99 2.54
N LYS A 546 -27.86 -16.01 2.76
CA LYS A 546 -28.53 -16.95 3.69
C LYS A 546 -28.55 -18.40 3.25
#